data_AF-A0A4V1LY11-F1
#
_entry.id   AF-A0A4V1LY11-F1
#
_cell.length_a   1.000
_cell.length_b   1.000
_cell.length_c   1.000
_cell.angle_alpha   90.00
_cell.angle_beta   90.00
_cell.angle_gamma   90.00
#
_symmetry.space_group_name_H-M   'P 1'
#
loop_
_entity.id
_entity.type
_entity.pdbx_description
1 polymer ?
#
loop_
_entity_poly.entity_id
_entity_poly.type
_entity_poly.pdbx_seq_one_letter_code
_entity_poly.pdbx_strand_id
1 'polypeptide(L)'
;MSFIATVLDITIVDFEVKEKINDNFLKDYISTNLNLKNIKIEKNQKIFINFVEKIKEYQLFILDKSFKYFEYEIIKEIKEFDFIGFSLFICEDFFVIFKDKNLYYLQKINQKIENFELLTFLDKKFNIDFKYIKNLSKDDLKILEDDFLKKSKKSYKEELKRVNLSKDFSFYLFVLYIFIFSIFSISYFKNEYEKEFALKNIDPNMILKNHQFFSFEERFYKVLKDANSTLVDIVIFDYKTDFAKIVVESSNKDEINNFLNSFNKIEKSSINFLDDKDIFRATIDVKLSK
;
A
#
# COMPACT_ATOMS: atom_id res chain seq x y z
N MET A 1 6.03 -34.27 -2.01
CA MET A 1 5.57 -33.48 -3.17
C MET A 1 6.72 -33.47 -4.16
N SER A 2 6.52 -33.98 -5.39
CA SER A 2 7.58 -33.94 -6.42
C SER A 2 7.74 -32.51 -6.92
N PHE A 3 9.00 -32.07 -7.12
CA PHE A 3 9.30 -30.77 -7.71
C PHE A 3 9.23 -30.79 -9.25
N ILE A 4 9.04 -31.97 -9.84
CA ILE A 4 9.06 -32.20 -11.28
C ILE A 4 7.63 -32.48 -11.73
N ALA A 5 7.17 -31.74 -12.74
CA ALA A 5 5.91 -31.99 -13.41
C ALA A 5 6.10 -33.11 -14.42
N THR A 6 5.38 -34.22 -14.24
CA THR A 6 5.32 -35.27 -15.26
C THR A 6 4.52 -34.77 -16.45
N VAL A 7 4.68 -35.42 -17.61
CA VAL A 7 3.88 -35.06 -18.79
C VAL A 7 2.39 -35.22 -18.54
N LEU A 8 1.96 -36.06 -17.59
CA LEU A 8 0.55 -36.15 -17.18
C LEU A 8 0.06 -34.89 -16.45
N ASP A 9 0.92 -34.25 -15.65
CA ASP A 9 0.63 -33.02 -14.90
C ASP A 9 0.56 -31.76 -15.78
N ILE A 10 1.02 -31.85 -17.03
CA ILE A 10 1.14 -30.70 -17.94
C ILE A 10 0.02 -30.73 -18.97
N THR A 11 -0.77 -29.67 -19.08
CA THR A 11 -1.69 -29.51 -20.22
C THR A 11 -0.94 -28.87 -21.38
N ILE A 12 -0.85 -29.58 -22.52
CA ILE A 12 -0.18 -29.11 -23.74
C ILE A 12 -1.25 -28.61 -24.71
N VAL A 13 -1.12 -27.37 -25.18
CA VAL A 13 -2.04 -26.76 -26.15
C VAL A 13 -1.24 -26.18 -27.31
N ASP A 14 -1.54 -26.63 -28.53
CA ASP A 14 -0.87 -26.15 -29.74
C ASP A 14 -1.74 -25.09 -30.46
N PHE A 15 -1.10 -24.05 -30.98
CA PHE A 15 -1.71 -23.02 -31.82
C PHE A 15 -0.89 -22.78 -33.09
N GLU A 16 -1.51 -22.96 -34.25
CA GLU A 16 -0.90 -22.67 -35.53
C GLU A 16 -0.88 -21.16 -35.82
N VAL A 17 0.24 -20.68 -36.36
CA VAL A 17 0.44 -19.28 -36.76
C VAL A 17 1.07 -19.17 -38.14
N LYS A 18 0.88 -18.02 -38.80
CA LYS A 18 1.56 -17.73 -40.07
C LYS A 18 3.02 -17.37 -39.89
N GLU A 19 3.36 -16.77 -38.76
CA GLU A 19 4.69 -16.28 -38.40
C GLU A 19 4.83 -16.14 -36.89
N LYS A 20 6.06 -16.00 -36.41
CA LYS A 20 6.33 -15.78 -35.00
C LYS A 20 5.72 -14.44 -34.56
N ILE A 21 4.84 -14.50 -33.56
CA ILE A 21 4.21 -13.31 -32.98
C ILE A 21 5.27 -12.49 -32.25
N ASN A 22 5.24 -11.18 -32.46
CA ASN A 22 6.09 -10.24 -31.74
C ASN A 22 5.83 -10.36 -30.23
N ASP A 23 6.91 -10.39 -29.45
CA ASP A 23 6.89 -10.55 -28.00
C ASP A 23 5.98 -9.56 -27.27
N ASN A 24 5.81 -8.35 -27.81
CA ASN A 24 4.92 -7.32 -27.26
C ASN A 24 3.43 -7.72 -27.32
N PHE A 25 3.04 -8.52 -28.31
CA PHE A 25 1.65 -8.95 -28.54
C PHE A 25 1.40 -10.41 -28.15
N LEU A 26 2.45 -11.15 -27.79
CA LEU A 26 2.36 -12.58 -27.50
C LEU A 26 1.38 -12.90 -26.37
N LYS A 27 1.35 -12.06 -25.32
CA LYS A 27 0.43 -12.20 -24.19
C LYS A 27 -1.03 -12.10 -24.61
N ASP A 28 -1.37 -11.08 -25.39
CA ASP A 28 -2.74 -10.84 -25.86
C ASP A 28 -3.18 -11.90 -26.85
N TYR A 29 -2.27 -12.31 -27.75
CA TYR A 29 -2.49 -13.42 -28.67
C TYR A 29 -2.83 -14.71 -27.92
N ILE A 30 -2.04 -15.08 -26.90
CA ILE A 30 -2.28 -16.29 -26.11
C ILE A 30 -3.58 -16.20 -25.32
N SER A 31 -3.85 -15.06 -24.67
CA SER A 31 -5.09 -14.86 -23.93
C SER A 31 -6.31 -15.03 -24.84
N THR A 32 -6.24 -14.48 -26.06
CA THR A 32 -7.32 -14.58 -27.04
C THR A 32 -7.54 -16.01 -27.49
N ASN A 33 -6.46 -16.73 -27.85
CA ASN A 33 -6.56 -18.11 -28.34
C ASN A 33 -7.01 -19.10 -27.26
N LEU A 34 -6.57 -18.93 -26.01
CA LEU A 34 -7.07 -19.74 -24.89
C LEU A 34 -8.56 -19.51 -24.66
N ASN A 35 -9.02 -18.26 -24.72
CA ASN A 35 -10.45 -17.93 -24.61
C ASN A 35 -11.26 -18.56 -25.75
N LEU A 36 -10.77 -18.51 -27.00
CA LEU A 36 -11.43 -19.13 -28.15
C LEU A 36 -11.56 -20.65 -28.00
N LYS A 37 -10.58 -21.32 -27.37
CA LYS A 37 -10.64 -22.76 -27.05
C LYS A 37 -11.39 -23.08 -25.75
N ASN A 38 -12.00 -22.09 -25.09
CA ASN A 38 -12.64 -22.23 -23.78
C ASN A 38 -11.72 -22.79 -22.67
N ILE A 39 -10.41 -22.54 -22.78
CA ILE A 39 -9.44 -22.97 -21.78
C ILE A 39 -9.27 -21.86 -20.75
N LYS A 40 -9.75 -22.12 -19.52
CA LYS A 40 -9.59 -21.19 -18.39
C LYS A 40 -8.32 -21.55 -17.62
N ILE A 41 -7.51 -20.54 -17.35
CA ILE A 41 -6.27 -20.66 -16.58
C ILE A 41 -6.57 -20.35 -15.12
N GLU A 42 -6.24 -21.27 -14.23
CA GLU A 42 -6.42 -21.11 -12.80
C GLU A 42 -5.34 -20.22 -12.17
N LYS A 43 -5.63 -19.63 -11.01
CA LYS A 43 -4.70 -18.69 -10.34
C LYS A 43 -3.39 -19.35 -9.90
N ASN A 44 -3.40 -20.65 -9.59
CA ASN A 44 -2.25 -21.47 -9.24
C ASN A 44 -1.49 -22.00 -10.46
N GLN A 45 -1.91 -21.73 -11.69
CA GLN A 45 -1.24 -22.23 -12.88
C GLN A 45 -0.23 -21.23 -13.45
N LYS A 46 0.79 -21.74 -14.12
CA LYS A 46 1.76 -21.00 -14.92
C LYS A 46 1.78 -21.52 -16.34
N ILE A 47 2.14 -20.65 -17.28
CA ILE A 47 2.18 -20.95 -18.71
C ILE A 47 3.59 -20.73 -19.22
N PHE A 48 4.15 -21.77 -19.82
CA PHE A 48 5.38 -21.68 -20.61
C PHE A 48 5.06 -21.83 -22.08
N ILE A 49 5.87 -21.20 -22.92
CA ILE A 49 5.66 -21.20 -24.36
C ILE A 49 6.92 -21.64 -25.06
N ASN A 50 6.73 -22.49 -26.05
CA ASN A 50 7.72 -22.85 -27.04
C ASN A 50 7.18 -22.50 -28.43
N PHE A 51 8.06 -22.00 -29.31
CA PHE A 51 7.69 -21.71 -30.71
C PHE A 51 8.46 -22.63 -31.64
N VAL A 52 7.72 -23.41 -32.42
CA VAL A 52 8.26 -24.44 -33.30
C VAL A 52 8.30 -23.87 -34.72
N GLU A 53 9.46 -23.32 -35.07
CA GLU A 53 9.64 -22.52 -36.29
C GLU A 53 9.20 -23.22 -37.58
N LYS A 54 9.46 -24.53 -37.69
CA LYS A 54 9.28 -25.26 -38.95
C LYS A 54 7.82 -25.52 -39.30
N ILE A 55 7.00 -25.83 -38.29
CA ILE A 55 5.56 -26.02 -38.41
C ILE A 55 4.77 -24.75 -38.09
N LYS A 56 5.47 -23.69 -37.64
CA LYS A 56 4.90 -22.42 -37.20
C LYS A 56 3.78 -22.63 -36.17
N GLU A 57 4.06 -23.44 -35.16
CA GLU A 57 3.14 -23.70 -34.06
C GLU A 57 3.72 -23.15 -32.75
N TYR A 58 2.86 -22.56 -31.91
CA TYR A 58 3.15 -22.32 -30.51
C TYR A 58 2.67 -23.48 -29.68
N GLN A 59 3.55 -24.06 -28.87
CA GLN A 59 3.18 -25.01 -27.83
C GLN A 59 3.11 -24.29 -26.49
N LEU A 60 1.95 -24.39 -25.84
CA LEU A 60 1.74 -23.88 -24.50
C LEU A 60 1.75 -25.03 -23.52
N PHE A 61 2.54 -24.88 -22.47
CA PHE A 61 2.59 -25.80 -21.35
C PHE A 61 1.96 -25.13 -20.14
N ILE A 62 0.81 -25.64 -19.72
CA ILE A 62 0.05 -25.16 -18.56
C ILE A 62 0.22 -26.19 -17.43
N LEU A 63 0.73 -25.75 -16.29
CA LEU A 63 0.97 -26.60 -15.13
C LEU A 63 0.85 -25.80 -13.83
N ASP A 64 0.73 -26.51 -12.69
CA ASP A 64 0.71 -25.88 -11.37
C ASP A 64 2.05 -25.16 -11.06
N LYS A 65 1.96 -24.02 -10.37
CA LYS A 65 3.09 -23.24 -9.86
C LYS A 65 3.93 -24.01 -8.83
N SER A 66 3.38 -25.04 -8.18
CA SER A 66 4.10 -25.88 -7.22
C SER A 66 5.26 -26.63 -7.86
N PHE A 67 5.14 -27.00 -9.13
CA PHE A 67 6.19 -27.67 -9.87
C PHE A 67 7.28 -26.68 -10.26
N LYS A 68 8.53 -27.08 -10.07
CA LYS A 68 9.69 -26.26 -10.41
C LYS A 68 10.26 -26.63 -11.78
N TYR A 69 10.26 -27.92 -12.10
CA TYR A 69 10.93 -28.49 -13.28
C TYR A 69 9.94 -29.25 -14.16
N PHE A 70 10.34 -29.46 -15.42
CA PHE A 70 9.63 -30.34 -16.34
C PHE A 70 10.29 -31.71 -16.42
N GLU A 71 9.51 -32.77 -16.61
CA GLU A 71 10.05 -34.13 -16.76
C GLU A 71 11.04 -34.26 -17.93
N TYR A 72 10.83 -33.54 -19.03
CA TYR A 72 11.78 -33.57 -20.15
C TYR A 72 13.16 -32.99 -19.79
N GLU A 73 13.27 -32.14 -18.77
CA GLU A 73 14.55 -31.54 -18.38
C GLU A 73 15.51 -32.59 -17.81
N ILE A 74 14.97 -33.67 -17.24
CA ILE A 74 15.74 -34.80 -16.73
C ILE A 74 16.55 -35.47 -17.86
N ILE A 75 16.01 -35.50 -19.08
CA ILE A 75 16.63 -36.15 -20.25
C ILE A 75 17.95 -35.47 -20.64
N LYS A 76 18.16 -34.21 -20.23
CA LYS A 76 19.41 -33.48 -20.48
C LYS A 76 20.60 -34.02 -19.69
N GLU A 77 20.37 -34.81 -18.64
CA GLU A 77 21.44 -35.44 -17.86
C GLU A 77 22.12 -36.61 -18.60
N ILE A 78 21.54 -37.06 -19.71
CA ILE A 78 22.14 -38.10 -20.54
C ILE A 78 23.49 -37.60 -21.06
N LYS A 79 24.58 -38.32 -20.75
CA LYS A 79 25.94 -37.92 -21.12
C LYS A 79 26.13 -37.74 -22.64
N GLU A 80 25.31 -38.41 -23.45
CA GLU A 80 25.31 -38.26 -24.90
C GLU A 80 24.63 -36.97 -25.40
N PHE A 81 24.14 -36.09 -24.54
CA PHE A 81 23.39 -34.88 -24.95
C PHE A 81 24.25 -33.78 -25.62
N ASP A 82 25.53 -34.05 -25.93
CA ASP A 82 26.45 -33.13 -26.61
C ASP A 82 26.23 -33.00 -28.13
N PHE A 83 25.14 -33.56 -28.67
CA PHE A 83 24.87 -33.51 -30.11
C PHE A 83 24.41 -32.13 -30.60
N ILE A 84 24.98 -31.71 -31.72
CA ILE A 84 24.54 -30.57 -32.54
C ILE A 84 23.56 -31.10 -33.59
N GLY A 85 22.36 -30.54 -33.68
CA GLY A 85 21.27 -30.99 -34.55
C GLY A 85 20.03 -31.44 -33.78
N PHE A 86 19.20 -32.25 -34.45
CA PHE A 86 17.95 -32.77 -33.87
C PHE A 86 18.15 -34.14 -33.22
N SER A 87 17.67 -34.26 -31.99
CA SER A 87 17.70 -35.49 -31.19
C SER A 87 16.28 -35.81 -30.72
N LEU A 88 15.86 -37.06 -30.91
CA LEU A 88 14.56 -37.59 -30.51
C LEU A 88 14.72 -38.54 -29.33
N PHE A 89 13.97 -38.28 -28.26
CA PHE A 89 13.85 -39.20 -27.13
C PHE A 89 12.40 -39.65 -27.02
N ILE A 90 12.20 -40.97 -27.02
CA ILE A 90 10.89 -41.60 -26.98
C ILE A 90 10.75 -42.28 -25.62
N CYS A 91 9.74 -41.85 -24.86
CA CYS A 91 9.36 -42.45 -23.59
C CYS A 91 8.01 -43.18 -23.76
N GLU A 92 7.55 -43.88 -22.73
CA GLU A 92 6.26 -44.59 -22.79
C GLU A 92 5.07 -43.64 -23.01
N ASP A 93 5.05 -42.51 -22.29
CA ASP A 93 3.88 -41.62 -22.21
C ASP A 93 4.06 -40.32 -23.01
N PHE A 94 5.24 -40.10 -23.61
CA PHE A 94 5.56 -38.91 -24.39
C PHE A 94 6.80 -39.10 -25.27
N PHE A 95 7.00 -38.19 -26.22
CA PHE A 95 8.29 -38.01 -26.87
C PHE A 95 8.71 -36.55 -26.82
N VAL A 96 10.02 -36.33 -26.86
CA VAL A 96 10.61 -34.99 -26.88
C VAL A 96 11.66 -34.90 -27.98
N ILE A 97 11.63 -33.78 -28.70
CA ILE A 97 12.62 -33.41 -29.69
C ILE A 97 13.44 -32.26 -29.11
N PHE A 98 14.75 -32.39 -29.16
CA PHE A 98 15.68 -31.30 -28.89
C PHE A 98 16.35 -30.85 -30.17
N LYS A 99 16.63 -29.55 -30.25
CA LYS A 99 17.48 -28.95 -31.27
C LYS A 99 18.62 -28.22 -30.56
N ASP A 100 19.85 -28.66 -30.79
CA ASP A 100 21.05 -28.05 -30.19
C ASP A 100 20.91 -27.87 -28.67
N LYS A 101 20.50 -28.95 -27.99
CA LYS A 101 20.24 -29.03 -26.52
C LYS A 101 19.03 -28.28 -25.97
N ASN A 102 18.36 -27.47 -26.78
CA ASN A 102 17.16 -26.76 -26.36
C ASN A 102 15.92 -27.55 -26.73
N LEU A 103 14.86 -27.45 -25.91
CA LEU A 103 13.58 -28.05 -26.23
C LEU A 103 13.10 -27.51 -27.59
N TYR A 104 12.80 -28.42 -28.52
CA TYR A 104 12.24 -28.09 -29.82
C TYR A 104 10.77 -28.43 -29.91
N TYR A 105 10.37 -29.62 -29.45
CA TYR A 105 8.98 -30.07 -29.46
C TYR A 105 8.73 -31.10 -28.36
N LEU A 106 7.57 -31.04 -27.71
CA LEU A 106 7.13 -32.04 -26.73
C LEU A 106 5.69 -32.45 -27.04
N GLN A 107 5.41 -33.76 -27.05
CA GLN A 107 4.05 -34.26 -27.26
C GLN A 107 3.78 -35.52 -26.44
N LYS A 108 2.55 -35.61 -25.92
CA LYS A 108 2.06 -36.78 -25.19
C LYS A 108 1.76 -37.93 -26.14
N ILE A 109 2.06 -39.15 -25.71
CA ILE A 109 1.69 -40.38 -26.40
C ILE A 109 0.53 -41.01 -25.62
N ASN A 110 -0.66 -41.01 -26.23
CA ASN A 110 -1.87 -41.54 -25.58
C ASN A 110 -2.16 -43.00 -25.95
N GLN A 111 -1.38 -43.59 -26.86
CA GLN A 111 -1.57 -44.94 -27.39
C GLN A 111 -0.20 -45.57 -27.64
N LYS A 112 -0.11 -46.90 -27.56
CA LYS A 112 1.11 -47.60 -27.96
C LYS A 112 1.28 -47.44 -29.47
N ILE A 113 2.30 -46.69 -29.88
CA ILE A 113 2.65 -46.44 -31.28
C ILE A 113 3.97 -47.17 -31.55
N GLU A 114 4.07 -47.87 -32.68
CA GLU A 114 5.33 -48.47 -33.08
C GLU A 114 6.34 -47.39 -33.49
N ASN A 115 7.62 -47.58 -33.18
CA ASN A 115 8.66 -46.59 -33.48
C ASN A 115 8.69 -46.19 -34.96
N PHE A 116 8.44 -47.13 -35.88
CA PHE A 116 8.40 -46.84 -37.31
C PHE A 116 7.25 -45.88 -37.69
N GLU A 117 6.06 -46.08 -37.12
CA GLU A 117 4.91 -45.22 -37.34
C GLU A 117 5.16 -43.82 -36.78
N LEU A 118 5.74 -43.74 -35.58
CA LEU A 118 6.12 -42.46 -34.96
C LEU A 118 7.12 -41.71 -35.85
N LEU A 119 8.18 -42.38 -36.32
CA LEU A 119 9.18 -41.76 -37.18
C LEU A 119 8.57 -41.28 -38.50
N THR A 120 7.67 -42.06 -39.11
CA THR A 120 6.96 -41.66 -40.32
C THR A 120 6.06 -40.43 -40.08
N PHE A 121 5.39 -40.38 -38.94
CA PHE A 121 4.60 -39.21 -38.54
C PHE A 121 5.48 -37.97 -38.36
N LEU A 122 6.61 -38.11 -37.66
CA LEU A 122 7.54 -37.01 -37.43
C LEU A 122 8.17 -36.51 -38.74
N ASP A 123 8.52 -37.41 -39.65
CA ASP A 123 9.01 -37.05 -40.98
C ASP A 123 7.96 -36.27 -41.78
N LYS A 124 6.70 -36.70 -41.77
CA LYS A 124 5.62 -35.95 -42.43
C LYS A 124 5.35 -34.59 -41.78
N LYS A 125 5.36 -34.51 -40.45
CA LYS A 125 5.02 -33.28 -39.71
C LYS A 125 6.15 -32.25 -39.77
N PHE A 126 7.39 -32.70 -39.59
CA PHE A 126 8.53 -31.82 -39.43
C PHE A 126 9.51 -31.88 -40.61
N ASN A 127 9.59 -32.99 -41.34
CA ASN A 127 10.57 -33.22 -42.40
C ASN A 127 12.02 -33.00 -41.91
N ILE A 128 12.36 -33.57 -40.75
CA ILE A 128 13.62 -33.36 -40.03
C ILE A 128 14.42 -34.67 -39.96
N ASP A 129 15.71 -34.59 -40.25
CA ASP A 129 16.65 -35.68 -40.00
C ASP A 129 17.10 -35.69 -38.53
N PHE A 130 16.77 -36.77 -37.83
CA PHE A 130 17.25 -37.02 -36.47
C PHE A 130 18.64 -37.63 -36.49
N LYS A 131 19.62 -36.97 -35.87
CA LYS A 131 20.98 -37.52 -35.72
C LYS A 131 21.07 -38.56 -34.61
N TYR A 132 20.17 -38.45 -33.64
CA TYR A 132 20.13 -39.30 -32.47
C TYR A 132 18.69 -39.64 -32.12
N ILE A 133 18.41 -40.93 -31.94
CA ILE A 133 17.12 -41.46 -31.52
C ILE A 133 17.37 -42.41 -30.36
N LYS A 134 16.74 -42.18 -29.21
CA LYS A 134 16.87 -43.05 -28.04
C LYS A 134 15.51 -43.33 -27.42
N ASN A 135 15.25 -44.59 -27.12
CA ASN A 135 14.11 -45.00 -26.31
C ASN A 135 14.53 -45.02 -24.85
N LEU A 136 13.72 -44.41 -23.98
CA LEU A 136 13.94 -44.34 -22.55
C LEU A 136 12.84 -45.12 -21.83
N SER A 137 13.25 -46.05 -20.97
CA SER A 137 12.35 -46.73 -20.05
C SER A 137 12.02 -45.84 -18.84
N LYS A 138 10.98 -46.21 -18.10
CA LYS A 138 10.65 -45.55 -16.82
C LYS A 138 11.78 -45.65 -15.78
N ASP A 139 12.58 -46.71 -15.83
CA ASP A 139 13.70 -46.88 -14.91
C ASP A 139 14.87 -45.97 -15.28
N ASP A 140 15.13 -45.76 -16.59
CA ASP A 140 16.13 -44.80 -17.05
C ASP A 140 15.79 -43.38 -16.59
N LEU A 141 14.51 -42.98 -16.69
CA LEU A 141 14.05 -41.67 -16.26
C LEU A 141 14.23 -41.44 -14.76
N LYS A 142 13.97 -42.45 -13.92
CA LYS A 142 14.17 -42.37 -12.47
C LYS A 142 15.65 -42.18 -12.10
N ILE A 143 16.55 -42.91 -12.76
CA ILE A 143 18.00 -42.78 -12.52
C ILE A 143 18.46 -41.36 -12.87
N LEU A 144 18.00 -40.83 -14.00
CA LEU A 144 18.33 -39.47 -14.44
C LEU A 144 17.72 -38.40 -13.52
N GLU A 145 16.53 -38.65 -12.95
CA GLU A 145 15.84 -37.72 -12.05
C GLU A 145 16.68 -37.45 -10.78
N ASP A 146 17.23 -38.51 -10.18
CA ASP A 146 18.07 -38.39 -8.99
C ASP A 146 19.33 -37.56 -9.24
N ASP A 147 19.94 -37.72 -10.43
CA ASP A 147 21.12 -36.96 -10.82
C ASP A 147 20.80 -35.50 -11.15
N PHE A 148 19.67 -35.26 -11.83
CA PHE A 148 19.16 -33.92 -12.13
C PHE A 148 18.88 -33.13 -10.85
N LEU A 149 18.19 -33.73 -9.88
CA LEU A 149 17.85 -33.08 -8.61
C LEU A 149 19.09 -32.74 -7.75
N LYS A 150 20.18 -33.51 -7.87
CA LYS A 150 21.46 -33.19 -7.20
C LYS A 150 22.14 -31.96 -7.83
N LYS A 151 22.14 -31.84 -9.16
CA LYS A 151 22.81 -30.74 -9.88
C LYS A 151 21.98 -29.45 -9.87
N SER A 152 20.68 -29.55 -10.13
CA SER A 152 19.76 -28.40 -10.26
C SER A 152 19.58 -27.57 -8.99
N LYS A 153 19.95 -28.12 -7.81
CA LYS A 153 20.01 -27.37 -6.54
C LYS A 153 21.04 -26.24 -6.55
N LYS A 154 22.07 -26.29 -7.39
CA LYS A 154 23.19 -25.33 -7.37
C LYS A 154 23.00 -24.13 -8.30
N SER A 155 22.37 -24.31 -9.46
CA SER A 155 22.08 -23.24 -10.42
C SER A 155 21.09 -23.75 -11.46
N TYR A 156 19.83 -23.33 -11.38
CA TYR A 156 18.82 -23.61 -12.39
C TYR A 156 18.39 -22.32 -13.07
N LYS A 157 18.37 -22.34 -14.40
CA LYS A 157 17.85 -21.25 -15.23
C LYS A 157 16.69 -21.80 -16.06
N GLU A 158 15.52 -21.19 -15.92
CA GLU A 158 14.35 -21.50 -16.75
C GLU A 158 14.70 -21.24 -18.23
N GLU A 159 14.61 -22.25 -19.07
CA GLU A 159 14.87 -22.13 -20.52
C GLU A 159 13.67 -21.61 -21.29
N LEU A 160 12.47 -22.03 -20.90
CA LEU A 160 11.24 -21.65 -21.59
C LEU A 160 10.77 -20.27 -21.14
N LYS A 161 10.26 -19.51 -22.12
CA LYS A 161 9.65 -18.22 -21.84
C LYS A 161 8.35 -18.42 -21.08
N ARG A 162 8.27 -17.85 -19.89
CA ARG A 162 7.04 -17.79 -19.10
C ARG A 162 6.19 -16.61 -19.58
N VAL A 163 4.89 -16.84 -19.73
CA VAL A 163 3.91 -15.77 -19.93
C VAL A 163 2.97 -15.70 -18.74
N ASN A 164 2.88 -14.50 -18.19
CA ASN A 164 1.92 -14.19 -17.15
C ASN A 164 0.73 -13.45 -17.75
N LEU A 165 -0.43 -14.11 -17.75
CA LEU A 165 -1.68 -13.54 -18.23
C LEU A 165 -2.29 -12.54 -17.24
N SER A 166 -1.85 -12.49 -15.98
CA SER A 166 -2.38 -11.52 -15.01
C SER A 166 -2.10 -10.10 -15.49
N LYS A 167 -3.08 -9.20 -15.32
CA LYS A 167 -2.87 -7.77 -15.56
C LYS A 167 -1.78 -7.26 -14.61
N ASP A 168 -0.84 -6.49 -15.16
CA ASP A 168 0.17 -5.82 -14.36
C ASP A 168 -0.36 -4.43 -13.99
N PHE A 169 -0.64 -4.23 -12.70
CA PHE A 169 -1.12 -2.96 -12.17
C PHE A 169 0.01 -2.08 -11.64
N SER A 170 1.27 -2.51 -11.75
CA SER A 170 2.43 -1.81 -11.16
C SER A 170 2.55 -0.37 -11.66
N PHE A 171 2.30 -0.14 -12.96
CA PHE A 171 2.31 1.21 -13.52
C PHE A 171 1.19 2.09 -12.96
N TYR A 172 -0.04 1.57 -12.86
CA TYR A 172 -1.16 2.31 -12.28
C TYR A 172 -0.93 2.63 -10.81
N LEU A 173 -0.37 1.69 -10.05
CA LEU A 173 0.02 1.91 -8.65
C LEU A 173 1.13 2.96 -8.53
N PHE A 174 2.11 2.95 -9.44
CA PHE A 174 3.16 3.97 -9.48
C PHE A 174 2.60 5.36 -9.75
N VAL A 175 1.69 5.50 -10.73
CA VAL A 175 1.03 6.78 -11.02
C VAL A 175 0.19 7.26 -9.84
N LEU A 176 -0.56 6.35 -9.20
CA LEU A 176 -1.33 6.65 -8.00
C LEU A 176 -0.43 7.15 -6.86
N TYR A 177 0.71 6.52 -6.67
CA TYR A 177 1.69 6.92 -5.65
C TYR A 177 2.23 8.33 -5.89
N ILE A 178 2.59 8.66 -7.15
CA ILE A 178 3.00 10.03 -7.52
C ILE A 178 1.89 11.03 -7.18
N PHE A 179 0.64 10.72 -7.52
CA PHE A 179 -0.48 11.62 -7.24
C PHE A 179 -0.66 11.89 -5.75
N ILE A 180 -0.60 10.83 -4.92
CA ILE A 180 -0.67 10.95 -3.45
C ILE A 180 0.48 11.82 -2.95
N PHE A 181 1.71 11.55 -3.38
CA PHE A 181 2.89 12.31 -2.98
C PHE A 181 2.79 13.80 -3.35
N SER A 182 2.26 14.12 -4.54
CA SER A 182 2.04 15.51 -4.98
C SER A 182 1.03 16.23 -4.09
N ILE A 183 -0.08 15.59 -3.72
CA ILE A 183 -1.07 16.19 -2.81
C ILE A 183 -0.44 16.50 -1.44
N PHE A 184 0.29 15.54 -0.86
CA PHE A 184 0.96 15.74 0.42
C PHE A 184 2.00 16.86 0.35
N SER A 185 2.79 16.91 -0.73
CA SER A 185 3.79 17.97 -0.94
C SER A 185 3.13 19.34 -1.02
N ILE A 186 2.07 19.49 -1.82
CA ILE A 186 1.33 20.75 -1.94
C ILE A 186 0.76 21.18 -0.58
N SER A 187 0.14 20.26 0.16
CA SER A 187 -0.42 20.55 1.48
C SER A 187 0.66 20.98 2.47
N TYR A 188 1.83 20.34 2.46
CA TYR A 188 2.95 20.67 3.32
C TYR A 188 3.46 22.09 3.04
N PHE A 189 3.75 22.41 1.76
CA PHE A 189 4.24 23.73 1.38
C PHE A 189 3.21 24.84 1.62
N LYS A 190 1.92 24.56 1.41
CA LYS A 190 0.85 25.51 1.73
C LYS A 190 0.83 25.86 3.21
N ASN A 191 0.96 24.86 4.09
CA ASN A 191 0.95 25.08 5.53
C ASN A 191 2.19 25.86 6.02
N GLU A 192 3.37 25.55 5.49
CA GLU A 192 4.59 26.32 5.78
C GLU A 192 4.45 27.78 5.32
N TYR A 193 3.90 28.01 4.13
CA TYR A 193 3.65 29.37 3.63
C TYR A 193 2.64 30.14 4.50
N GLU A 194 1.52 29.52 4.87
CA GLU A 194 0.52 30.13 5.74
C GLU A 194 1.09 30.48 7.12
N LYS A 195 1.94 29.62 7.68
CA LYS A 195 2.63 29.86 8.95
C LYS A 195 3.61 31.04 8.86
N GLU A 196 4.41 31.12 7.81
CA GLU A 196 5.30 32.26 7.60
C GLU A 196 4.53 33.57 7.38
N PHE A 197 3.44 33.51 6.62
CA PHE A 197 2.58 34.67 6.37
C PHE A 197 1.90 35.15 7.66
N ALA A 198 1.41 34.24 8.50
CA ALA A 198 0.82 34.57 9.79
C ALA A 198 1.84 35.26 10.70
N LEU A 199 3.08 34.76 10.78
CA LEU A 199 4.15 35.34 11.61
C LEU A 199 4.58 36.74 11.14
N LYS A 200 4.61 36.99 9.83
CA LYS A 200 5.01 38.30 9.26
C LYS A 200 3.95 39.40 9.45
N ASN A 201 2.68 39.02 9.60
CA ASN A 201 1.55 39.97 9.67
C ASN A 201 0.98 40.17 11.09
N ILE A 202 1.70 39.72 12.14
CA ILE A 202 1.31 40.00 13.52
C ILE A 202 1.54 41.50 13.81
N ASP A 203 0.47 42.27 13.99
CA ASP A 203 0.55 43.66 14.43
C ASP A 203 0.86 43.73 15.95
N PRO A 204 2.04 44.23 16.36
CA PRO A 204 2.39 44.36 17.77
C PRO A 204 1.39 45.24 18.55
N ASN A 205 0.75 46.20 17.88
CA ASN A 205 -0.21 47.11 18.52
C ASN A 205 -1.52 46.40 18.90
N MET A 206 -1.95 45.38 18.14
CA MET A 206 -3.11 44.56 18.54
C MET A 206 -2.84 43.76 19.82
N ILE A 207 -1.62 43.21 19.96
CA ILE A 207 -1.22 42.46 21.16
C ILE A 207 -1.17 43.39 22.38
N LEU A 208 -0.57 44.57 22.22
CA LEU A 208 -0.51 45.61 23.27
C LEU A 208 -1.90 46.04 23.73
N LYS A 209 -2.86 46.21 22.82
CA LYS A 209 -4.23 46.59 23.16
C LYS A 209 -4.99 45.51 23.93
N ASN A 210 -4.79 44.24 23.57
CA ASN A 210 -5.53 43.12 24.17
C ASN A 210 -4.91 42.62 25.48
N HIS A 211 -3.64 42.89 25.72
CA HIS A 211 -2.90 42.47 26.93
C HIS A 211 -2.37 43.63 27.77
N GLN A 212 -2.99 44.81 27.63
CA GLN A 212 -2.59 45.98 28.43
C GLN A 212 -2.83 45.72 29.92
N PHE A 213 -1.75 45.73 30.70
CA PHE A 213 -1.84 45.63 32.15
C PHE A 213 -2.47 46.91 32.72
N PHE A 214 -3.54 46.75 33.49
CA PHE A 214 -4.09 47.83 34.31
C PHE A 214 -3.70 47.57 35.77
N SER A 215 -3.05 48.53 36.40
CA SER A 215 -2.65 48.40 37.79
C SER A 215 -3.88 48.31 38.69
N PHE A 216 -3.88 47.32 39.57
CA PHE A 216 -4.85 47.17 40.66
C PHE A 216 -4.81 48.38 41.60
N GLU A 217 -3.62 48.93 41.83
CA GLU A 217 -3.35 49.96 42.83
C GLU A 217 -4.18 51.23 42.59
N GLU A 218 -4.25 51.71 41.34
CA GLU A 218 -5.04 52.90 41.00
C GLU A 218 -6.54 52.70 41.27
N ARG A 219 -7.06 51.51 40.96
CA ARG A 219 -8.48 51.17 41.17
C ARG A 219 -8.79 51.09 42.66
N PHE A 220 -7.90 50.47 43.43
CA PHE A 220 -8.04 50.36 44.87
C PHE A 220 -7.98 51.72 45.57
N TYR A 221 -7.04 52.59 45.20
CA TYR A 221 -6.95 53.94 45.77
C TYR A 221 -8.19 54.79 45.49
N LYS A 222 -8.82 54.64 44.32
CA LYS A 222 -10.08 55.34 44.03
C LYS A 222 -11.17 54.90 45.01
N VAL A 223 -11.34 53.59 45.22
CA VAL A 223 -12.34 53.06 46.15
C VAL A 223 -12.07 53.53 47.59
N LEU A 224 -10.81 53.51 48.02
CA LEU A 224 -10.43 54.04 49.34
C LEU A 224 -10.75 55.53 49.49
N LYS A 225 -10.48 56.33 48.46
CA LYS A 225 -10.80 57.76 48.46
C LYS A 225 -12.30 58.00 48.56
N ASP A 226 -13.09 57.24 47.80
CA ASP A 226 -14.55 57.33 47.83
C ASP A 226 -15.09 56.96 49.22
N ALA A 227 -14.60 55.85 49.81
CA ALA A 227 -15.02 55.40 51.15
C ALA A 227 -14.71 56.45 52.24
N ASN A 228 -13.51 57.03 52.19
CA ASN A 228 -13.12 58.12 53.10
C ASN A 228 -14.01 59.36 52.91
N SER A 229 -14.38 59.70 51.66
CA SER A 229 -15.22 60.87 51.39
C SER A 229 -16.66 60.70 51.88
N THR A 230 -17.14 59.46 51.96
CA THR A 230 -18.49 59.13 52.42
C THR A 230 -18.54 58.69 53.88
N LEU A 231 -17.42 58.71 54.61
CA LEU A 231 -17.30 58.31 56.03
C LEU A 231 -17.68 56.84 56.28
N VAL A 232 -17.35 55.97 55.33
CA VAL A 232 -17.68 54.54 55.39
C VAL A 232 -16.40 53.72 55.59
N ASP A 233 -16.44 52.75 56.50
CA ASP A 233 -15.32 51.87 56.80
C ASP A 233 -15.34 50.62 55.90
N ILE A 234 -14.25 50.36 55.18
CA ILE A 234 -14.10 49.14 54.38
C ILE A 234 -13.61 48.00 55.28
N VAL A 235 -14.43 46.95 55.40
CA VAL A 235 -14.11 45.76 56.20
C VAL A 235 -13.51 44.66 55.34
N ILE A 236 -13.99 44.49 54.10
CA ILE A 236 -13.50 43.47 53.18
C ILE A 236 -13.40 44.09 51.78
N PHE A 237 -12.30 43.81 51.10
CA PHE A 237 -12.11 44.10 49.70
C PHE A 237 -11.50 42.88 49.00
N ASP A 238 -12.33 42.06 48.37
CA ASP A 238 -11.91 40.86 47.61
C ASP A 238 -11.96 41.17 46.11
N TYR A 239 -10.80 41.14 45.44
CA TYR A 239 -10.65 41.47 44.03
C TYR A 239 -10.30 40.25 43.20
N LYS A 240 -11.10 39.95 42.17
CA LYS A 240 -10.85 38.87 41.22
C LYS A 240 -11.03 39.38 39.80
N THR A 241 -9.93 39.36 39.06
CA THR A 241 -9.78 39.79 37.65
C THR A 241 -10.31 41.19 37.37
N ASP A 242 -11.63 41.37 37.33
CA ASP A 242 -12.35 42.60 36.99
C ASP A 242 -13.46 42.97 37.99
N PHE A 243 -13.76 42.08 38.94
CA PHE A 243 -14.81 42.26 39.94
C PHE A 243 -14.21 42.45 41.32
N ALA A 244 -14.79 43.37 42.09
CA ALA A 244 -14.52 43.53 43.50
C ALA A 244 -15.78 43.26 44.31
N LYS A 245 -15.63 42.43 45.33
CA LYS A 245 -16.59 42.32 46.42
C LYS A 245 -16.10 43.20 47.56
N ILE A 246 -16.88 44.23 47.87
CA ILE A 246 -16.56 45.23 48.88
C ILE A 246 -17.59 45.10 49.99
N VAL A 247 -17.13 44.93 51.23
CA VAL A 247 -17.99 44.98 52.41
C VAL A 247 -17.63 46.23 53.19
N VAL A 248 -18.65 47.03 53.46
CA VAL A 248 -18.49 48.29 54.15
C VAL A 248 -19.45 48.44 55.33
N GLU A 249 -19.07 49.26 56.30
CA GLU A 249 -19.84 49.55 57.50
C GLU A 249 -19.94 51.05 57.76
N SER A 250 -21.09 51.50 58.26
CA SER A 250 -21.27 52.83 58.83
C SER A 250 -22.44 52.82 59.82
N SER A 251 -22.40 53.69 60.82
CA SER A 251 -23.53 53.94 61.73
C SER A 251 -24.70 54.65 61.04
N ASN A 252 -24.49 55.26 59.87
CA ASN A 252 -25.50 55.97 59.11
C ASN A 252 -25.76 55.30 57.75
N LYS A 253 -27.02 54.95 57.50
CA LYS A 253 -27.44 54.35 56.23
C LYS A 253 -27.21 55.27 55.02
N ASP A 254 -27.30 56.58 55.20
CA ASP A 254 -27.14 57.55 54.11
C ASP A 254 -25.70 57.62 53.60
N GLU A 255 -24.73 57.39 54.48
CA GLU A 255 -23.30 57.30 54.13
C GLU A 255 -23.02 56.10 53.21
N ILE A 256 -23.63 54.96 53.51
CA ILE A 256 -23.59 53.77 52.64
C ILE A 256 -24.24 54.05 51.29
N ASN A 257 -25.39 54.72 51.27
CA ASN A 257 -26.07 55.05 50.00
C ASN A 257 -25.22 56.00 49.14
N ASN A 258 -24.56 56.99 49.76
CA ASN A 258 -23.65 57.90 49.06
C ASN A 258 -22.43 57.16 48.51
N PHE A 259 -21.89 56.19 49.25
CA PHE A 259 -20.79 55.34 48.78
C PHE A 259 -21.20 54.49 47.58
N LEU A 260 -22.41 53.91 47.59
CA LEU A 260 -22.94 53.15 46.46
C LEU A 260 -23.03 54.02 45.18
N ASN A 261 -23.38 55.30 45.32
CA ASN A 261 -23.48 56.22 44.20
C ASN A 261 -22.13 56.60 43.55
N SER A 262 -20.98 56.29 44.18
CA SER A 262 -19.66 56.57 43.58
C SER A 262 -19.28 55.56 42.48
N PHE A 263 -20.00 54.43 42.39
CA PHE A 263 -19.76 53.38 41.41
C PHE A 263 -20.66 53.52 40.18
N ASN A 264 -20.05 53.49 38.99
CA ASN A 264 -20.80 53.58 37.73
C ASN A 264 -21.66 52.33 37.45
N LYS A 265 -21.25 51.16 37.95
CA LYS A 265 -21.97 49.90 37.74
C LYS A 265 -21.81 48.97 38.95
N ILE A 266 -22.92 48.75 39.64
CA ILE A 266 -23.06 47.77 40.71
C ILE A 266 -23.80 46.56 40.14
N GLU A 267 -23.23 45.36 40.26
CA GLU A 267 -23.86 44.12 39.82
C GLU A 267 -24.86 43.63 40.88
N LYS A 268 -24.46 43.71 42.16
CA LYS A 268 -25.31 43.36 43.30
C LYS A 268 -24.96 44.24 44.50
N SER A 269 -25.97 44.59 45.28
CA SER A 269 -25.79 45.24 46.57
C SER A 269 -26.81 44.72 47.58
N SER A 270 -26.41 44.67 48.84
CA SER A 270 -27.29 44.37 49.97
C SER A 270 -26.86 45.21 51.15
N ILE A 271 -27.82 45.73 51.92
CA ILE A 271 -27.59 46.51 53.13
C ILE A 271 -28.36 45.84 54.25
N ASN A 272 -27.64 45.39 55.27
CA ASN A 272 -28.20 44.76 56.46
C ASN A 272 -27.87 45.64 57.67
N PHE A 273 -28.84 45.82 58.55
CA PHE A 273 -28.59 46.44 59.86
C PHE A 273 -28.18 45.36 60.85
N LEU A 274 -27.11 45.61 61.62
CA LEU A 274 -26.58 44.68 62.62
C LEU A 274 -26.98 45.18 64.01
N ASP A 275 -28.07 44.64 64.54
CA ASP A 275 -28.68 45.05 65.82
C ASP A 275 -27.67 45.01 66.98
N ASP A 276 -26.78 44.00 67.01
CA ASP A 276 -25.78 43.81 68.08
C ASP A 276 -24.73 44.93 68.15
N LYS A 277 -24.58 45.72 67.09
CA LYS A 277 -23.52 46.72 66.93
C LYS A 277 -24.04 48.11 66.59
N ASP A 278 -25.34 48.27 66.36
CA ASP A 278 -25.98 49.52 65.92
C ASP A 278 -25.29 50.14 64.69
N ILE A 279 -24.94 49.29 63.71
CA ILE A 279 -24.29 49.70 62.46
C ILE A 279 -24.98 49.06 61.26
N PHE A 280 -24.97 49.77 60.14
CA PHE A 280 -25.33 49.23 58.84
C PHE A 280 -24.10 48.59 58.19
N ARG A 281 -24.26 47.40 57.64
CA ARG A 281 -23.26 46.71 56.82
C ARG A 281 -23.79 46.52 55.42
N ALA A 282 -23.03 46.98 54.43
CA ALA A 282 -23.33 46.73 53.02
C ALA A 282 -22.33 45.77 52.39
N THR A 283 -22.83 44.87 51.55
CA THR A 283 -22.02 44.03 50.66
C THR A 283 -22.32 44.41 49.23
N ILE A 284 -21.27 44.73 48.47
CA ILE A 284 -21.35 45.32 47.14
C ILE A 284 -20.46 44.52 46.20
N ASP A 285 -21.04 44.01 45.12
CA ASP A 285 -20.31 43.40 44.02
C ASP A 285 -20.25 44.43 42.88
N VAL A 286 -19.05 44.93 42.58
CA VAL A 286 -18.81 45.95 41.57
C VAL A 286 -17.83 45.49 40.51
N LYS A 287 -18.03 45.94 39.27
CA LYS A 287 -17.05 45.75 38.20
C LYS A 287 -16.13 46.97 38.20
N LEU A 288 -14.83 46.77 38.46
CA LEU A 288 -13.83 47.85 38.52
C LEU A 288 -13.07 48.04 37.20
N SER A 289 -13.29 47.18 36.20
CA SER A 289 -12.78 47.38 34.83
C SER A 289 -13.74 48.24 33.99
N LYS A 290 -13.20 48.84 32.92
CA LYS A 290 -14.00 49.56 31.90
C LYS A 290 -15.16 48.71 31.37
#